data_AF-X1R0F3-F1
#
_entry.id   AF-X1R0F3-F1
#
_cell.length_a   1.000
_cell.length_b   1.000
_cell.length_c   1.000
_cell.angle_alpha   90.00
_cell.angle_beta   90.00
_cell.angle_gamma   90.00
#
_symmetry.space_group_name_H-M   'P 1'
#
loop_
_entity.id
_entity.type
_entity.pdbx_description
1 polymer ?
#
loop_
_entity_poly.entity_id
_entity_poly.type
_entity_poly.pdbx_seq_one_letter_code
_entity_poly.pdbx_strand_id
1 'polypeptide(L)'
;VEEITEIERVISEVKGKILPEPTLGFWEGKTPCWEMFRCPEAMKNECPAFKYRSLPCWQIEGTYCKLYDYGAKGDGTDICQVCRVYKRWGHGEPIEIKLLGKGFDTALKSVSK
;
A
#
# COMPACT_ATOMS: atom_id res chain seq x y z
N VAL A 1 -42.44 12.91 20.30
CA VAL A 1 -42.41 12.33 18.93
C VAL A 1 -41.59 13.21 18.00
N GLU A 2 -41.64 14.55 18.15
CA GLU A 2 -40.87 15.51 17.33
C GLU A 2 -39.35 15.54 17.61
N GLU A 3 -38.89 15.21 18.82
CA GLU A 3 -37.45 15.17 19.14
C GLU A 3 -36.69 14.00 18.50
N ILE A 4 -37.36 12.86 18.28
CA ILE A 4 -36.71 11.65 17.73
C ILE A 4 -36.38 11.88 16.25
N THR A 5 -37.25 12.58 15.51
CA THR A 5 -37.08 12.87 14.08
C THR A 5 -35.94 13.86 13.79
N GLU A 6 -35.66 14.77 14.72
CA GLU A 6 -34.56 15.72 14.58
C GLU A 6 -33.20 15.04 14.77
N ILE A 7 -33.11 14.12 15.75
CA ILE A 7 -31.91 13.32 16.00
C ILE A 7 -31.58 12.42 14.78
N GLU A 8 -32.58 11.77 14.19
CA GLU A 8 -32.40 10.92 13.01
C GLU A 8 -31.91 11.71 11.78
N ARG A 9 -32.41 12.94 11.61
CA ARG A 9 -31.98 13.83 10.52
C ARG A 9 -30.51 14.23 10.68
N VAL A 10 -30.09 14.58 11.89
CA VAL A 10 -28.70 14.93 12.20
C VAL A 10 -27.76 13.73 11.96
N ILE A 11 -28.16 12.51 12.35
CA ILE A 11 -27.35 11.30 12.11
C ILE A 11 -27.14 11.05 10.60
N SER A 12 -28.16 11.29 9.78
CA SER A 12 -28.10 11.12 8.32
C SER A 12 -27.13 12.12 7.66
N GLU A 13 -27.15 13.38 8.11
CA GLU A 13 -26.28 14.44 7.58
C GLU A 13 -24.80 14.24 7.94
N VAL A 14 -24.52 13.65 9.12
CA VAL A 14 -23.14 13.34 9.55
C VAL A 14 -22.59 12.12 8.81
N LYS A 15 -23.42 11.08 8.57
CA LYS A 15 -23.02 9.90 7.80
C LYS A 15 -22.63 10.21 6.35
N GLY A 16 -23.18 11.26 5.75
CA GLY A 16 -22.85 11.69 4.39
C GLY A 16 -21.53 12.46 4.25
N LYS A 17 -20.93 12.93 5.36
CA LYS A 17 -19.71 13.77 5.36
C LYS A 17 -18.44 13.06 5.84
N ILE A 18 -18.58 11.88 6.44
CA ILE A 18 -17.43 11.06 6.85
C ILE A 18 -17.13 10.12 5.70
N LEU A 19 -16.36 10.60 4.71
CA LEU A 19 -15.50 9.68 3.96
C LEU A 19 -14.67 8.94 5.01
N PRO A 20 -14.74 7.61 5.11
CA PRO A 20 -13.81 6.90 5.98
C PRO A 20 -12.42 7.31 5.52
N GLU A 21 -11.64 7.94 6.41
CA GLU A 21 -10.22 8.15 6.16
C GLU A 21 -9.67 6.82 5.63
N PRO A 22 -8.89 6.82 4.53
CA PRO A 22 -8.37 5.59 3.98
C PRO A 22 -7.54 4.94 5.09
N THR A 23 -8.13 3.95 5.75
CA THR A 23 -7.58 3.31 6.93
C THR A 23 -6.16 2.88 6.56
N LEU A 24 -5.16 3.33 7.32
CA LEU A 24 -3.76 3.02 7.04
C LEU A 24 -3.48 1.51 7.04
N GLY A 25 -4.43 0.70 7.52
CA GLY A 25 -4.42 -0.75 7.42
C GLY A 25 -3.29 -1.31 8.27
N PHE A 26 -2.40 -2.09 7.65
CA PHE A 26 -1.18 -2.58 8.31
C PHE A 26 -0.34 -1.44 8.91
N TRP A 27 -0.35 -0.26 8.28
CA TRP A 27 0.48 0.89 8.64
C TRP A 27 -0.05 1.73 9.79
N GLU A 28 -1.18 1.37 10.40
CA GLU A 28 -1.67 2.06 11.60
C GLU A 28 -0.59 2.09 12.70
N GLY A 29 -0.25 3.29 13.18
CA GLY A 29 0.83 3.53 14.13
C GLY A 29 2.25 3.23 13.63
N LYS A 30 2.49 3.08 12.33
CA LYS A 30 3.80 2.72 11.74
C LYS A 30 4.21 3.67 10.63
N THR A 31 5.52 3.81 10.41
CA THR A 31 6.05 4.55 9.26
C THR A 31 6.15 3.63 8.04
N PRO A 32 5.38 3.88 6.97
CA PRO A 32 5.42 3.09 5.74
C PRO A 32 6.70 3.27 4.93
N CYS A 33 6.94 2.37 3.97
CA CYS A 33 8.18 2.37 3.20
C CYS A 33 8.41 3.68 2.41
N TRP A 34 7.35 4.26 1.83
CA TRP A 34 7.46 5.47 1.01
C TRP A 34 7.81 6.71 1.84
N GLU A 35 7.44 6.75 3.11
CA GLU A 35 7.85 7.82 4.03
C GLU A 35 9.28 7.57 4.54
N MET A 36 9.59 6.34 4.93
CA MET A 36 10.90 5.98 5.47
C MET A 36 12.03 6.20 4.47
N PHE A 37 11.79 5.91 3.19
CA PHE A 37 12.75 6.11 2.10
C PHE A 37 12.52 7.39 1.29
N ARG A 38 11.53 8.21 1.66
CA ARG A 38 11.16 9.45 0.95
C ARG A 38 11.01 9.23 -0.56
N CYS A 39 10.22 8.23 -0.94
CA CYS A 39 10.02 7.90 -2.34
C CYS A 39 9.46 9.13 -3.11
N PRO A 40 10.00 9.45 -4.30
CA PRO A 40 9.47 10.55 -5.13
C PRO A 40 7.99 10.36 -5.42
N GLU A 41 7.21 11.44 -5.49
CA GLU A 41 5.75 11.37 -5.69
C GLU A 41 5.35 10.59 -6.94
N ALA A 42 6.04 10.82 -8.06
CA ALA A 42 5.81 10.10 -9.31
C ALA A 42 5.93 8.58 -9.16
N MET A 43 6.90 8.11 -8.35
CA MET A 43 7.08 6.69 -8.08
C MET A 43 6.12 6.17 -7.01
N LYS A 44 5.90 6.96 -5.96
CA LYS A 44 5.04 6.62 -4.83
C LYS A 44 3.60 6.41 -5.29
N ASN A 45 3.06 7.32 -6.10
CA ASN A 45 1.66 7.27 -6.55
C ASN A 45 1.37 6.04 -7.40
N GLU A 46 2.36 5.55 -8.14
CA GLU A 46 2.22 4.33 -8.94
C GLU A 46 2.60 3.04 -8.20
N CYS A 47 3.35 3.14 -7.09
CA CYS A 47 3.84 1.98 -6.37
C CYS A 47 2.69 1.17 -5.73
N PRO A 48 2.63 -0.16 -5.97
CA PRO A 48 1.64 -1.04 -5.36
C PRO A 48 1.56 -0.92 -3.83
N ALA A 49 2.69 -0.72 -3.14
CA ALA A 49 2.71 -0.55 -1.69
C ALA A 49 1.88 0.66 -1.21
N PHE A 50 1.87 1.75 -1.98
CA PHE A 50 1.10 2.95 -1.64
C PHE A 50 -0.38 2.82 -1.99
N LYS A 51 -0.70 2.09 -3.07
CA LYS A 51 -2.07 1.80 -3.51
C LYS A 51 -2.78 0.78 -2.60
N TYR A 52 -2.05 -0.22 -2.12
CA TYR A 52 -2.58 -1.34 -1.32
C TYR A 52 -2.06 -1.32 0.12
N ARG A 53 -2.50 -0.33 0.90
CA ARG A 53 -1.98 -0.03 2.26
C ARG A 53 -2.40 -1.04 3.33
N SER A 54 -3.35 -1.93 3.04
CA SER A 54 -3.73 -3.02 3.94
C SER A 54 -2.62 -4.05 4.16
N LEU A 55 -1.62 -4.09 3.27
CA LEU A 55 -0.49 -4.99 3.35
C LEU A 55 0.84 -4.22 3.42
N PRO A 56 1.86 -4.79 4.09
CA PRO A 56 3.21 -4.28 4.02
C PRO A 56 3.83 -4.51 2.63
N CYS A 57 4.78 -3.65 2.25
CA CYS A 57 5.39 -3.68 0.92
C CYS A 57 6.11 -5.01 0.60
N TRP A 58 6.64 -5.71 1.61
CA TRP A 58 7.31 -6.98 1.40
C TRP A 58 6.34 -8.11 1.02
N GLN A 59 5.04 -7.97 1.29
CA GLN A 59 4.00 -8.94 0.91
C GLN A 59 3.32 -8.61 -0.44
N ILE A 60 3.77 -7.57 -1.12
CA ILE A 60 3.17 -7.10 -2.39
C ILE A 60 4.17 -7.29 -3.52
N GLU A 61 3.73 -7.92 -4.61
CA GLU A 61 4.50 -8.05 -5.85
C GLU A 61 4.67 -6.70 -6.56
N GLY A 62 5.79 -6.50 -7.26
CA GLY A 62 5.97 -5.37 -8.16
C GLY A 62 6.15 -4.03 -7.46
N THR A 63 6.43 -4.00 -6.15
CA THR A 63 6.81 -2.75 -5.48
C THR A 63 8.09 -2.20 -6.08
N TYR A 64 8.20 -0.89 -6.22
CA TYR A 64 9.27 -0.27 -7.02
C TYR A 64 10.70 -0.67 -6.62
N CYS A 65 10.97 -0.83 -5.31
CA CYS A 65 12.28 -1.27 -4.82
C CYS A 65 12.63 -2.72 -5.17
N LYS A 66 11.67 -3.54 -5.63
CA LYS A 66 11.89 -4.91 -6.12
C LYS A 66 12.11 -4.98 -7.64
N LEU A 67 11.82 -3.90 -8.39
CA LEU A 67 11.87 -3.93 -9.86
C LEU A 67 13.27 -3.72 -10.45
N TYR A 68 14.10 -2.92 -9.80
CA TYR A 68 15.39 -2.48 -10.38
C TYR A 68 16.48 -3.53 -10.26
N ASP A 69 16.54 -4.23 -9.13
CA ASP A 69 17.64 -5.15 -8.82
C ASP A 69 17.25 -6.64 -8.94
N TYR A 70 15.94 -6.95 -9.01
CA TYR A 70 15.43 -8.34 -8.90
C TYR A 70 14.51 -8.75 -10.07
N GLY A 71 14.57 -8.01 -11.18
CA GLY A 71 13.84 -8.32 -12.40
C GLY A 71 12.54 -7.52 -12.58
N ALA A 72 12.05 -7.51 -13.82
CA ALA A 72 10.94 -6.67 -14.26
C ALA A 72 9.57 -7.04 -13.67
N LYS A 73 9.44 -8.24 -13.06
CA LYS A 73 8.21 -8.69 -12.39
C LYS A 73 8.09 -8.16 -10.96
N GLY A 74 9.21 -7.97 -10.27
CA GLY A 74 9.24 -7.53 -8.86
C GLY A 74 8.65 -8.56 -7.89
N ASP A 75 8.76 -9.85 -8.22
CA ASP A 75 8.43 -11.00 -7.38
C ASP A 75 9.59 -11.40 -6.45
N GLY A 76 10.82 -11.00 -6.78
CA GLY A 76 12.00 -11.19 -5.92
C GLY A 76 11.90 -10.46 -4.57
N THR A 77 12.26 -11.16 -3.48
CA THR A 77 12.15 -10.64 -2.11
C THR A 77 13.48 -10.51 -1.38
N ASP A 78 14.61 -10.81 -2.03
CA ASP A 78 15.92 -10.81 -1.37
C ASP A 78 16.29 -9.44 -0.78
N ILE A 79 15.90 -8.34 -1.44
CA ILE A 79 16.10 -6.97 -0.89
C ILE A 79 15.41 -6.79 0.45
N CYS A 80 14.28 -7.45 0.66
CA CYS A 80 13.49 -7.30 1.88
C CYS A 80 14.27 -7.85 3.10
N GLN A 81 15.15 -8.84 2.91
CA GLN A 81 16.00 -9.39 3.98
C GLN A 81 16.93 -8.34 4.59
N VAL A 82 17.40 -7.38 3.78
CA VAL A 82 18.29 -6.29 4.22
C VAL A 82 17.55 -4.96 4.43
N CYS A 83 16.32 -4.84 3.95
CA CYS A 83 15.51 -3.63 3.94
C CYS A 83 15.21 -3.11 5.36
N ARG A 84 15.43 -1.80 5.57
CA ARG A 84 15.17 -1.12 6.85
C ARG A 84 13.71 -1.21 7.30
N VAL A 85 12.76 -1.17 6.36
CA VAL A 85 11.32 -1.19 6.68
C VAL A 85 10.94 -2.57 7.23
N TYR A 86 11.38 -3.65 6.57
CA TYR A 86 11.13 -5.01 7.04
C TYR A 86 11.86 -5.29 8.36
N LYS A 87 13.12 -4.88 8.50
CA LYS A 87 13.84 -4.99 9.79
C LYS A 87 13.14 -4.27 10.94
N ARG A 88 12.42 -3.18 10.66
CA ARG A 88 11.67 -2.43 11.67
C ARG A 88 10.29 -3.04 11.98
N TRP A 89 9.57 -3.49 10.96
CA TRP A 89 8.14 -3.80 11.08
C TRP A 89 7.76 -5.25 10.73
N GLY A 90 8.69 -6.04 10.23
CA GLY A 90 8.48 -7.43 9.83
C GLY A 90 8.66 -8.45 10.95
N HIS A 91 9.31 -8.07 12.06
CA HIS A 91 9.45 -8.89 13.28
C HIS A 91 10.13 -10.26 13.04
N GLY A 92 10.85 -10.44 11.94
CA GLY A 92 11.49 -11.70 11.58
C GLY A 92 10.54 -12.74 10.96
N GLU A 93 9.27 -12.41 10.74
CA GLU A 93 8.28 -13.27 10.09
C GLU A 93 8.66 -13.55 8.62
N PRO A 94 8.53 -14.80 8.12
CA PRO A 94 8.90 -15.14 6.76
C PRO A 94 8.39 -14.13 5.70
N ILE A 95 9.29 -13.77 4.78
CA ILE A 95 8.95 -12.85 3.69
C ILE A 95 8.23 -13.62 2.60
N GLU A 96 6.92 -13.39 2.48
CA GLU A 96 6.06 -14.07 1.52
C GLU A 96 5.22 -13.05 0.73
N ILE A 97 5.20 -13.17 -0.59
CA ILE A 97 4.30 -12.38 -1.44
C ILE A 97 2.88 -12.93 -1.29
N LYS A 98 1.95 -12.07 -0.90
CA LYS A 98 0.52 -12.39 -0.75
C LYS A 98 -0.35 -11.73 -1.81
N LEU A 99 0.06 -10.58 -2.34
CA LEU A 99 -0.65 -9.86 -3.38
C LEU A 99 0.12 -9.95 -4.71
N LEU A 100 -0.45 -10.68 -5.66
CA LEU A 100 0.10 -10.94 -7.01
C LEU A 100 -0.72 -10.22 -8.09
N GLY A 101 -0.11 -9.96 -9.25
CA GLY A 101 -0.77 -9.39 -10.43
C GLY A 101 -1.23 -7.94 -10.26
N LYS A 102 -0.81 -7.28 -9.18
CA LYS A 102 -1.07 -5.86 -8.89
C LYS A 102 0.20 -5.00 -8.98
N GLY A 103 1.30 -5.61 -9.41
CA GLY A 103 2.55 -4.95 -9.75
C GLY A 103 2.42 -4.07 -10.99
N PHE A 104 3.52 -3.38 -11.35
CA PHE A 104 3.57 -2.66 -12.61
C PHE A 104 3.42 -3.64 -13.77
N ASP A 105 2.42 -3.41 -14.63
CA ASP A 105 2.22 -4.20 -15.83
C ASP A 105 3.35 -3.88 -16.83
N THR A 106 4.39 -4.71 -16.83
CA THR A 106 5.46 -4.61 -17.81
C THR A 106 5.04 -5.11 -19.20
N ALA A 107 3.87 -5.75 -19.34
CA ALA A 107 3.35 -6.21 -20.63
C ALA A 107 2.87 -5.06 -21.53
N LEU A 108 2.64 -3.86 -20.98
CA LEU A 108 2.34 -2.67 -21.79
C LEU A 108 3.57 -2.07 -22.50
N LYS A 109 4.80 -2.52 -22.18
CA LYS A 109 6.01 -2.06 -22.89
C LYS A 109 6.39 -2.89 -24.12
N SER A 110 5.66 -3.95 -24.45
CA SER A 110 5.89 -4.75 -25.68
C SER A 110 5.09 -4.28 -26.91
N VAL A 111 4.42 -3.13 -26.86
CA VAL A 111 3.81 -2.49 -28.04
C VAL A 111 4.49 -1.15 -28.29
N SER A 112 5.70 -1.22 -28.83
CA SER A 112 6.30 -0.15 -29.61
C SER A 112 7.13 -0.83 -30.70
N LYS A 113 6.46 -1.16 -31.80
CA LYS A 113 7.04 -1.43 -33.10
C LYS A 113 6.55 -0.35 -34.04
#